data_AF-W1I598-F1
#
_entry.id   AF-W1I598-F1
#
_cell.length_a   1.000
_cell.length_b   1.000
_cell.length_c   1.000
_cell.angle_alpha   90.00
_cell.angle_beta   90.00
_cell.angle_gamma   90.00
#
_symmetry.space_group_name_H-M   'P 1'
#
loop_
_entity.id
_entity.type
_entity.pdbx_description
1 polymer ?
#
loop_
_entity_poly.entity_id
_entity_poly.type
_entity_poly.pdbx_seq_one_letter_code
_entity_poly.pdbx_strand_id
1 'polypeptide(L)'
;MCDNKKSASAMPVTEAQTGRKAPQCEQSITQDNASCQAKGVAKQQNTKTRARAVLNENAPVYSIALKFYEEQCGGDFNTVKDAIRQIDPKIVQVIGIVHNRDLVETDEFWSTAKSKAHMHVIVRATDRKKRCRVNNILQSLGVHYDPQKDAELWKNHGVETVGDFAAYALYLTHDTEDAIRNGKERYRLDELVSNLTEDEIQQVRDGYTRVTSHEHKITTEELIQLDDAAYKLGYELGDFAGWYDSQPFIARSNSKMRTLKESYNRGVAARVRERQDLNRLCIYIKGSPNTGKTYAAIKALAGKKTHIIRGGGTGKFDDLTPAHEAILIDDETCPNLLNLCDNYMCQVYKRGSNNPIWAGRYFVVTSNLEFEEWLEKSGLKVRLAPGKYLRQGIAMMTRFYLCEVKKTAQGRSYLRCTSPSTRGTVDEQMARKMEFVEFKREFDATIKDYNPTRHTVNYSDILIDE
;
A
#
# COMPACT_ATOMS: atom_id res chain seq x y z
N MET A 1 18.91 -22.78 -62.38
CA MET A 1 18.10 -21.76 -63.06
C MET A 1 18.23 -20.46 -62.29
N CYS A 2 18.69 -19.43 -63.01
CA CYS A 2 18.78 -18.01 -62.68
C CYS A 2 19.80 -17.58 -61.61
N ASP A 3 20.97 -17.26 -62.16
CA ASP A 3 22.03 -16.37 -61.69
C ASP A 3 21.54 -15.00 -61.15
N ASN A 4 22.27 -14.42 -60.19
CA ASN A 4 23.15 -13.30 -60.53
C ASN A 4 24.16 -12.94 -59.43
N LYS A 5 25.42 -12.84 -59.86
CA LYS A 5 26.57 -12.26 -59.15
C LYS A 5 26.53 -10.73 -59.22
N LYS A 6 27.12 -10.04 -58.22
CA LYS A 6 28.21 -9.07 -58.45
C LYS A 6 28.91 -8.61 -57.15
N SER A 7 30.22 -8.84 -57.16
CA SER A 7 31.34 -8.18 -56.44
C SER A 7 31.40 -6.66 -56.73
N ALA A 8 32.17 -5.76 -56.10
CA ALA A 8 33.47 -5.79 -55.42
C ALA A 8 33.62 -4.46 -54.60
N SER A 9 34.36 -4.38 -53.48
CA SER A 9 35.79 -3.97 -53.34
C SER A 9 36.03 -2.54 -52.83
N ALA A 10 36.72 -2.48 -51.67
CA ALA A 10 37.85 -1.61 -51.24
C ALA A 10 37.72 -0.08 -51.05
N MET A 11 38.51 0.38 -50.06
CA MET A 11 38.53 1.64 -49.28
C MET A 11 39.14 2.86 -50.03
N PRO A 12 39.19 4.07 -49.41
CA PRO A 12 40.34 4.38 -48.54
C PRO A 12 40.07 5.22 -47.27
N VAL A 13 41.13 5.25 -46.48
CA VAL A 13 41.42 5.92 -45.20
C VAL A 13 41.54 7.44 -45.34
N THR A 14 41.14 8.20 -44.32
CA THR A 14 41.80 9.46 -43.93
C THR A 14 41.72 9.68 -42.42
N GLU A 15 42.88 9.99 -41.85
CA GLU A 15 43.14 10.39 -40.47
C GLU A 15 42.64 11.82 -40.18
N ALA A 16 42.19 12.09 -38.95
CA ALA A 16 42.37 13.41 -38.33
C ALA A 16 42.31 13.31 -36.80
N GLN A 17 43.23 14.05 -36.19
CA GLN A 17 43.71 13.99 -34.83
C GLN A 17 42.87 14.80 -33.82
N THR A 18 42.93 14.34 -32.55
CA THR A 18 43.06 15.10 -31.29
C THR A 18 42.16 16.29 -30.97
N GLY A 19 41.50 16.24 -29.79
CA GLY A 19 41.10 17.44 -29.06
C GLY A 19 39.96 17.26 -28.06
N ARG A 20 40.20 16.58 -26.93
CA ARG A 20 39.30 16.67 -25.76
C ARG A 20 39.57 17.99 -25.03
N LYS A 21 38.53 18.82 -24.84
CA LYS A 21 38.49 19.85 -23.79
C LYS A 21 37.17 19.73 -23.02
N ALA A 22 37.30 19.49 -21.72
CA ALA A 22 36.25 19.66 -20.73
C ALA A 22 36.01 21.16 -20.47
N PRO A 23 34.83 21.55 -19.96
CA PRO A 23 34.70 22.80 -19.22
C PRO A 23 34.54 22.52 -17.72
N GLN A 24 35.57 22.92 -16.96
CA GLN A 24 35.42 23.41 -15.59
C GLN A 24 34.92 24.86 -15.64
N CYS A 25 34.09 25.27 -14.67
CA CYS A 25 34.01 26.65 -14.17
C CYS A 25 33.24 26.58 -12.85
N GLU A 26 33.90 26.53 -11.70
CA GLU A 26 34.41 27.66 -10.90
C GLU A 26 33.32 28.59 -10.36
N GLN A 27 33.32 28.66 -9.04
CA GLN A 27 32.58 29.58 -8.20
C GLN A 27 33.17 30.99 -8.35
N SER A 28 32.32 32.00 -8.44
CA SER A 28 32.69 33.35 -8.02
C SER A 28 31.50 34.06 -7.37
N ILE A 29 31.79 34.57 -6.18
CA ILE A 29 31.00 35.49 -5.38
C ILE A 29 31.33 36.89 -5.87
N THR A 30 30.32 37.72 -6.17
CA THR A 30 30.42 39.17 -6.01
C THR A 30 29.04 39.78 -5.71
N GLN A 31 29.03 40.66 -4.72
CA GLN A 31 27.90 41.49 -4.30
C GLN A 31 27.77 42.75 -5.18
N ASP A 32 26.53 43.26 -5.19
CA ASP A 32 26.09 44.67 -5.15
C ASP A 32 25.38 45.31 -6.36
N ASN A 33 24.09 45.56 -6.10
CA ASN A 33 23.29 46.77 -6.31
C ASN A 33 23.00 47.28 -7.72
N ALA A 34 21.72 47.22 -8.14
CA ALA A 34 20.81 48.39 -8.09
C ALA A 34 19.40 48.05 -8.59
N SER A 35 18.42 48.42 -7.75
CA SER A 35 17.02 48.82 -8.01
C SER A 35 16.26 48.35 -9.26
N CYS A 36 15.10 47.72 -9.04
CA CYS A 36 13.84 48.14 -9.67
C CYS A 36 12.65 47.71 -8.80
N GLN A 37 11.80 48.68 -8.47
CA GLN A 37 10.61 48.55 -7.64
C GLN A 37 9.54 47.68 -8.32
N ALA A 38 9.00 46.70 -7.60
CA ALA A 38 7.71 46.11 -7.93
C ALA A 38 6.89 45.96 -6.64
N LYS A 39 5.83 46.76 -6.53
CA LYS A 39 4.85 46.77 -5.43
C LYS A 39 4.09 45.44 -5.41
N GLY A 40 4.48 44.54 -4.51
CA GLY A 40 3.69 43.38 -4.12
C GLY A 40 2.71 43.75 -3.02
N VAL A 41 1.48 44.09 -3.38
CA VAL A 41 0.37 44.25 -2.42
C VAL A 41 0.02 42.87 -1.88
N ALA A 42 0.26 42.65 -0.59
CA ALA A 42 -0.19 41.48 0.15
C ALA A 42 -1.72 41.40 0.08
N LYS A 43 -2.26 40.36 -0.57
CA LYS A 43 -3.68 40.01 -0.48
C LYS A 43 -3.98 39.54 0.93
N GLN A 44 -4.52 40.44 1.76
CA GLN A 44 -5.30 40.05 2.94
C GLN A 44 -6.41 39.10 2.46
N GLN A 45 -6.37 37.86 2.94
CA GLN A 45 -7.46 36.91 2.79
C GLN A 45 -8.63 37.43 3.64
N ASN A 46 -9.50 38.21 3.02
CA ASN A 46 -10.82 38.51 3.54
C ASN A 46 -11.61 37.19 3.62
N THR A 47 -11.76 36.64 4.82
CA THR A 47 -12.76 35.62 5.14
C THR A 47 -14.15 36.25 5.00
N LYS A 48 -14.64 36.33 3.76
CA LYS A 48 -16.05 36.60 3.49
C LYS A 48 -16.85 35.38 3.95
N THR A 49 -17.49 35.49 5.10
CA THR A 49 -18.58 34.62 5.51
C THR A 49 -19.64 34.67 4.41
N ARG A 50 -19.66 33.68 3.51
CA ARG A 50 -20.75 33.54 2.54
C ARG A 50 -22.03 33.35 3.34
N ALA A 51 -22.97 34.29 3.24
CA ALA A 51 -24.33 34.09 3.73
C ALA A 51 -24.83 32.75 3.14
N ARG A 52 -25.10 31.78 4.03
CA ARG A 52 -25.61 30.45 3.62
C ARG A 52 -26.98 30.65 2.98
N ALA A 53 -27.21 30.02 1.83
CA ALA A 53 -28.48 30.12 1.12
C ALA A 53 -29.61 29.52 1.97
N VAL A 54 -30.73 30.24 2.08
CA VAL A 54 -31.95 29.79 2.77
C VAL A 54 -32.45 28.50 2.10
N LEU A 55 -32.73 27.48 2.90
CA LEU A 55 -33.13 26.16 2.41
C LEU A 55 -34.57 26.20 1.84
N ASN A 56 -34.79 25.60 0.67
CA ASN A 56 -36.12 25.48 0.07
C ASN A 56 -36.86 24.25 0.63
N GLU A 57 -38.16 24.37 0.90
CA GLU A 57 -39.05 23.29 1.39
C GLU A 57 -39.05 22.03 0.52
N ASN A 58 -38.77 22.16 -0.78
CA ASN A 58 -38.70 21.03 -1.71
C ASN A 58 -37.29 20.48 -1.92
N ALA A 59 -36.28 21.04 -1.25
CA ALA A 59 -34.90 20.61 -1.40
C ALA A 59 -34.70 19.18 -0.85
N PRO A 60 -34.02 18.29 -1.58
CA PRO A 60 -33.62 17.00 -1.05
C PRO A 60 -32.40 17.15 -0.14
N VAL A 61 -32.55 16.75 1.13
CA VAL A 61 -31.50 16.84 2.15
C VAL A 61 -31.13 15.46 2.69
N TYR A 62 -29.86 15.31 3.04
CA TYR A 62 -29.37 14.15 3.77
C TYR A 62 -29.55 14.31 5.28
N SER A 63 -29.33 15.53 5.77
CA SER A 63 -29.38 15.91 7.17
C SER A 63 -29.91 17.33 7.33
N ILE A 64 -30.74 17.54 8.34
CA ILE A 64 -31.43 18.80 8.60
C ILE A 64 -31.57 19.03 10.11
N ALA A 65 -31.51 20.28 10.52
CA ALA A 65 -31.83 20.76 11.86
C ALA A 65 -33.04 21.69 11.75
N LEU A 66 -33.94 21.52 12.71
CA LEU A 66 -35.18 22.25 12.83
C LEU A 66 -35.20 22.94 14.18
N LYS A 67 -35.66 24.19 14.18
CA LYS A 67 -36.01 24.97 15.36
C LYS A 67 -37.41 25.51 15.17
N PHE A 68 -38.32 25.13 16.05
CA PHE A 68 -39.71 25.58 16.01
C PHE A 68 -40.29 25.77 17.41
N TYR A 69 -41.35 26.55 17.49
CA TYR A 69 -42.14 26.74 18.68
C TYR A 69 -43.42 25.90 18.60
N GLU A 70 -44.16 25.85 19.70
CA GLU A 70 -45.41 25.09 19.77
C GLU A 70 -46.43 25.56 18.73
N GLU A 71 -46.39 26.83 18.30
CA GLU A 71 -47.29 27.37 17.26
C GLU A 71 -47.12 26.73 15.88
N GLN A 72 -45.95 26.15 15.59
CA GLN A 72 -45.71 25.43 14.33
C GLN A 72 -46.04 23.95 14.44
N CYS A 73 -46.48 23.45 15.59
CA CYS A 73 -46.88 22.06 15.76
C CYS A 73 -48.35 21.89 15.37
N GLY A 74 -48.70 20.79 14.69
CA GLY A 74 -50.11 20.41 14.44
C GLY A 74 -50.89 20.04 15.72
N GLY A 75 -50.23 20.06 16.88
CA GLY A 75 -50.74 19.78 18.22
C GLY A 75 -49.82 20.45 19.24
N ASP A 76 -49.38 19.72 20.26
CA ASP A 76 -48.37 20.18 21.24
C ASP A 76 -46.99 19.54 20.96
N PHE A 77 -45.99 19.87 21.77
CA PHE A 77 -44.69 19.20 21.69
C PHE A 77 -44.76 17.69 21.95
N ASN A 78 -45.76 17.18 22.67
CA ASN A 78 -45.88 15.73 22.91
C ASN A 78 -46.29 14.99 21.64
N THR A 79 -47.17 15.57 20.83
CA THR A 79 -47.53 15.04 19.51
C THR A 79 -46.29 14.87 18.63
N VAL A 80 -45.39 15.86 18.62
CA VAL A 80 -44.14 15.78 17.84
C VAL A 80 -43.20 14.71 18.42
N LYS A 81 -43.08 14.62 19.75
CA LYS A 81 -42.29 13.58 20.42
C LYS A 81 -42.76 12.16 20.07
N ASP A 82 -44.06 11.96 20.01
CA ASP A 82 -44.64 10.66 19.64
C ASP A 82 -44.43 10.36 18.16
N ALA A 83 -44.55 11.37 17.28
CA ALA A 83 -44.21 11.24 15.87
C ALA A 83 -42.73 10.84 15.67
N ILE A 84 -41.81 11.48 16.40
CA ILE A 84 -40.38 11.14 16.37
C ILE A 84 -40.18 9.65 16.66
N ARG A 85 -40.77 9.13 17.74
CA ARG A 85 -40.62 7.73 18.18
C ARG A 85 -41.18 6.71 17.18
N GLN A 86 -42.13 7.11 16.34
CA GLN A 86 -42.78 6.22 15.37
C GLN A 86 -42.02 6.12 14.02
N ILE A 87 -41.09 7.03 13.75
CA ILE A 87 -40.29 7.02 12.51
C ILE A 87 -39.34 5.82 12.52
N ASP A 88 -39.33 5.02 11.44
CA ASP A 88 -38.42 3.88 11.31
C ASP A 88 -36.93 4.32 11.35
N PRO A 89 -36.17 3.95 12.40
CA PRO A 89 -34.77 4.34 12.56
C PRO A 89 -33.84 3.75 11.50
N LYS A 90 -34.31 2.74 10.74
CA LYS A 90 -33.56 2.18 9.60
C LYS A 90 -33.58 3.08 8.37
N ILE A 91 -34.56 3.97 8.26
CA ILE A 91 -34.70 4.91 7.14
C ILE A 91 -34.10 6.26 7.53
N VAL A 92 -34.48 6.77 8.70
CA VAL A 92 -34.09 8.09 9.18
C VAL A 92 -33.87 8.07 10.68
N GLN A 93 -32.77 8.65 11.13
CA GLN A 93 -32.46 8.86 12.54
C GLN A 93 -32.90 10.25 12.96
N VAL A 94 -33.59 10.36 14.09
CA VAL A 94 -34.17 11.62 14.57
C VAL A 94 -33.84 11.80 16.05
N ILE A 95 -33.30 12.95 16.43
CA ILE A 95 -33.03 13.31 17.83
C ILE A 95 -33.61 14.70 18.06
N GLY A 96 -34.43 14.86 19.08
CA GLY A 96 -35.04 16.12 19.45
C GLY A 96 -34.95 16.41 20.95
N ILE A 97 -35.07 17.68 21.30
CA ILE A 97 -35.11 18.17 22.68
C ILE A 97 -35.95 19.44 22.77
N VAL A 98 -36.59 19.65 23.91
CA VAL A 98 -37.26 20.92 24.22
C VAL A 98 -36.31 21.78 25.05
N HIS A 99 -35.98 22.96 24.53
CA HIS A 99 -35.24 23.99 25.25
C HIS A 99 -36.22 24.97 25.88
N ASN A 100 -36.21 25.07 27.21
CA ASN A 100 -37.09 25.94 28.00
C ASN A 100 -36.37 26.65 29.16
N ARG A 101 -35.05 26.45 29.26
CA ARG A 101 -34.19 27.05 30.30
C ARG A 101 -33.12 27.99 29.72
N ASP A 102 -33.11 28.16 28.41
CA ASP A 102 -32.15 28.98 27.70
C ASP A 102 -32.30 30.46 28.03
N LEU A 103 -31.19 31.15 28.24
CA LEU A 103 -31.15 32.58 28.52
C LEU A 103 -31.08 33.39 27.22
N VAL A 104 -31.82 34.50 27.15
CA VAL A 104 -31.70 35.49 26.09
C VAL A 104 -30.55 36.43 26.46
N GLU A 105 -29.60 36.61 25.56
CA GLU A 105 -28.63 37.70 25.67
C GLU A 105 -29.38 39.03 25.54
N THR A 106 -29.44 39.80 26.61
CA THR A 106 -30.00 41.15 26.62
C THR A 106 -28.91 42.18 26.83
N ASP A 107 -28.97 43.31 26.13
CA ASP A 107 -28.03 44.43 26.32
C ASP A 107 -28.17 45.11 27.71
N GLU A 108 -29.20 44.76 28.49
CA GLU A 108 -29.43 45.25 29.85
C GLU A 108 -28.84 44.30 30.91
N PHE A 109 -27.91 44.83 31.72
CA PHE A 109 -27.18 44.13 32.77
C PHE A 109 -28.06 43.46 33.84
N TRP A 110 -29.33 43.89 34.00
CA TRP A 110 -30.21 43.47 35.08
C TRP A 110 -31.36 42.53 34.66
N SER A 111 -31.46 42.15 33.38
CA SER A 111 -32.57 41.31 32.90
C SER A 111 -32.11 39.94 32.43
N THR A 112 -32.26 38.91 33.27
CA THR A 112 -32.17 37.52 32.81
C THR A 112 -33.51 37.12 32.17
N ALA A 113 -33.68 37.38 30.87
CA ALA A 113 -34.86 36.91 30.15
C ALA A 113 -34.65 35.45 29.73
N LYS A 114 -35.65 34.58 29.98
CA LYS A 114 -35.64 33.22 29.45
C LYS A 114 -36.18 33.24 28.03
N SER A 115 -35.51 32.54 27.13
CA SER A 115 -36.00 32.37 25.77
C SER A 115 -37.31 31.59 25.79
N LYS A 116 -38.18 31.88 24.82
CA LYS A 116 -39.44 31.16 24.65
C LYS A 116 -39.15 29.67 24.44
N ALA A 117 -39.93 28.80 25.07
CA ALA A 117 -39.78 27.35 24.94
C ALA A 117 -39.87 26.94 23.46
N HIS A 118 -38.87 26.22 22.98
CA HIS A 118 -38.75 25.79 21.59
C HIS A 118 -38.19 24.38 21.50
N MET A 119 -38.52 23.68 20.42
CA MET A 119 -37.96 22.36 20.15
C MET A 119 -36.87 22.47 19.10
N HIS A 120 -35.75 21.82 19.39
CA HIS A 120 -34.72 21.52 18.41
C HIS A 120 -34.85 20.06 17.97
N VAL A 121 -34.87 19.81 16.67
CA VAL A 121 -34.89 18.44 16.10
C VAL A 121 -33.84 18.34 15.02
N ILE A 122 -32.98 17.32 15.10
CA ILE A 122 -32.06 16.96 14.03
C ILE A 122 -32.45 15.63 13.41
N VAL A 123 -32.37 15.58 12.10
CA VAL A 123 -32.80 14.44 11.29
C VAL A 123 -31.69 14.07 10.31
N ARG A 124 -31.38 12.79 10.17
CA ARG A 124 -30.39 12.26 9.22
C ARG A 124 -30.89 10.98 8.55
N ALA A 125 -30.89 10.96 7.22
CA ALA A 125 -31.14 9.72 6.47
C ALA A 125 -30.01 8.70 6.72
N THR A 126 -30.34 7.42 6.82
CA THR A 126 -29.33 6.36 7.01
C THR A 126 -28.52 6.07 5.75
N ASP A 127 -29.06 6.41 4.57
CA ASP A 127 -28.43 6.25 3.26
C ASP A 127 -28.37 7.60 2.53
N ARG A 128 -27.16 8.04 2.14
CA ARG A 128 -26.93 9.30 1.39
C ARG A 128 -27.64 9.35 0.04
N LYS A 129 -27.99 8.21 -0.54
CA LYS A 129 -28.76 8.12 -1.80
C LYS A 129 -30.26 8.31 -1.58
N LYS A 130 -30.75 8.06 -0.36
CA LYS A 130 -32.17 8.19 0.03
C LYS A 130 -32.43 9.54 0.71
N ARG A 131 -32.05 10.64 0.05
CA ARG A 131 -32.30 11.99 0.56
C ARG A 131 -33.81 12.24 0.69
N CYS A 132 -34.22 12.81 1.81
CA CYS A 132 -35.60 13.17 2.07
C CYS A 132 -35.83 14.64 1.69
N ARG A 133 -37.01 14.95 1.13
CA ARG A 133 -37.39 16.36 0.92
C ARG A 133 -37.73 17.00 2.26
N VAL A 134 -37.36 18.27 2.45
CA VAL A 134 -37.64 19.02 3.70
C VAL A 134 -39.12 18.94 4.07
N ASN A 135 -40.04 19.17 3.13
CA ASN A 135 -41.48 19.10 3.36
C ASN A 135 -41.95 17.72 3.86
N ASN A 136 -41.37 16.62 3.33
CA ASN A 136 -41.73 15.27 3.80
C ASN A 136 -41.30 15.05 5.26
N ILE A 137 -40.14 15.61 5.66
CA ILE A 137 -39.66 15.55 7.04
C ILE A 137 -40.59 16.34 7.95
N LEU A 138 -40.93 17.59 7.58
CA LEU A 138 -41.85 18.44 8.33
C LEU A 138 -43.22 17.78 8.53
N GLN A 139 -43.80 17.23 7.47
CA GLN A 139 -45.07 16.48 7.53
C GLN A 139 -44.98 15.25 8.43
N SER A 140 -43.88 14.49 8.36
CA SER A 140 -43.70 13.30 9.21
C SER A 140 -43.61 13.62 10.71
N LEU A 141 -43.18 14.84 11.04
CA LEU A 141 -43.10 15.35 12.41
C LEU A 141 -44.35 16.11 12.84
N GLY A 142 -45.30 16.35 11.93
CA GLY A 142 -46.47 17.20 12.18
C GLY A 142 -46.12 18.67 12.41
N VAL A 143 -45.05 19.17 11.79
CA VAL A 143 -44.57 20.56 11.91
C VAL A 143 -44.91 21.34 10.64
N HIS A 144 -45.45 22.54 10.80
CA HIS A 144 -45.89 23.42 9.72
C HIS A 144 -45.39 24.84 9.95
N TYR A 145 -44.60 25.35 9.01
CA TYR A 145 -44.19 26.77 8.98
C TYR A 145 -45.14 27.52 8.05
N ASP A 146 -45.79 28.57 8.55
CA ASP A 146 -46.62 29.46 7.75
C ASP A 146 -45.71 30.48 7.04
N PRO A 147 -45.65 30.49 5.69
CA PRO A 147 -44.76 31.40 4.96
C PRO A 147 -44.99 32.88 5.23
N GLN A 148 -46.16 33.29 5.73
CA GLN A 148 -46.46 34.68 6.05
C GLN A 148 -46.04 35.06 7.48
N LYS A 149 -46.08 34.11 8.42
CA LYS A 149 -45.80 34.37 9.84
C LYS A 149 -44.40 33.95 10.26
N ASP A 150 -43.88 32.88 9.68
CA ASP A 150 -42.66 32.22 10.14
C ASP A 150 -41.47 32.43 9.19
N ALA A 151 -41.61 33.32 8.19
CA ALA A 151 -40.55 33.62 7.23
C ALA A 151 -39.25 34.09 7.91
N GLU A 152 -39.36 34.83 9.01
CA GLU A 152 -38.21 35.29 9.78
C GLU A 152 -37.55 34.15 10.57
N LEU A 153 -38.35 33.29 11.21
CA LEU A 153 -37.85 32.10 11.89
C LEU A 153 -37.11 31.18 10.90
N TRP A 154 -37.70 30.93 9.74
CA TRP A 154 -37.08 30.11 8.70
C TRP A 154 -35.73 30.69 8.22
N LYS A 155 -35.65 32.01 8.04
CA LYS A 155 -34.40 32.70 7.67
C LYS A 155 -33.36 32.66 8.78
N ASN A 156 -33.78 32.74 10.04
CA ASN A 156 -32.93 32.76 11.23
C ASN A 156 -32.71 31.36 11.82
N HIS A 157 -32.30 30.41 10.97
CA HIS A 157 -31.95 29.03 11.37
C HIS A 157 -33.12 28.17 11.89
N GLY A 158 -34.37 28.54 11.57
CA GLY A 158 -35.54 27.70 11.81
C GLY A 158 -35.45 26.36 11.09
N VAL A 159 -34.90 26.37 9.86
CA VAL A 159 -34.64 25.17 9.07
C VAL A 159 -33.31 25.29 8.36
N GLU A 160 -32.37 24.40 8.69
CA GLU A 160 -31.01 24.43 8.11
C GLU A 160 -30.43 23.04 7.86
N THR A 161 -29.45 22.94 6.96
CA THR A 161 -28.74 21.68 6.73
C THR A 161 -27.66 21.46 7.77
N VAL A 162 -27.54 20.21 8.24
CA VAL A 162 -26.56 19.83 9.26
C VAL A 162 -25.33 19.24 8.57
N GLY A 163 -24.18 19.91 8.72
CA GLY A 163 -22.91 19.40 8.21
C GLY A 163 -22.34 18.27 9.08
N ASP A 164 -22.31 18.49 10.39
CA ASP A 164 -21.84 17.54 11.40
C ASP A 164 -22.98 17.19 12.35
N PHE A 165 -23.52 15.98 12.18
CA PHE A 165 -24.67 15.51 12.95
C PHE A 165 -24.31 15.21 14.41
N ALA A 166 -23.08 14.78 14.68
CA ALA A 166 -22.62 14.48 16.04
C ALA A 166 -22.43 15.77 16.84
N ALA A 167 -21.78 16.77 16.23
CA ALA A 167 -21.63 18.08 16.85
C ALA A 167 -22.98 18.72 17.18
N TYR A 168 -23.97 18.59 16.28
CA TYR A 168 -25.33 19.06 16.57
C TYR A 168 -26.00 18.26 17.70
N ALA A 169 -25.82 16.94 17.77
CA ALA A 169 -26.36 16.12 18.86
C ALA A 169 -25.79 16.50 20.24
N LEU A 170 -24.52 16.90 20.30
CA LEU A 170 -23.90 17.49 21.51
C LEU A 170 -24.43 18.90 21.79
N TYR A 171 -24.64 19.70 20.73
CA TYR A 171 -25.21 21.04 20.85
C TYR A 171 -26.62 21.02 21.44
N LEU A 172 -27.43 19.99 21.13
CA LEU A 172 -28.78 19.84 21.69
C LEU A 172 -28.81 19.82 23.22
N THR A 173 -27.77 19.34 23.91
CA THR A 173 -27.72 19.37 25.38
C THR A 173 -26.77 20.42 25.95
N HIS A 174 -26.21 21.27 25.08
CA HIS A 174 -25.19 22.26 25.42
C HIS A 174 -23.89 21.67 25.99
N ASP A 175 -23.49 20.48 25.53
CA ASP A 175 -22.23 19.82 25.92
C ASP A 175 -21.06 20.13 24.98
N THR A 176 -21.22 21.07 24.04
CA THR A 176 -20.11 21.54 23.20
C THR A 176 -19.20 22.50 23.98
N GLU A 177 -17.90 22.49 23.67
CA GLU A 177 -16.92 23.37 24.35
C GLU A 177 -17.33 24.86 24.32
N ASP A 178 -17.89 25.32 23.19
CA ASP A 178 -18.35 26.70 23.04
C ASP A 178 -19.61 26.99 23.88
N ALA A 179 -20.57 26.06 23.96
CA ALA A 179 -21.76 26.23 24.80
C ALA A 179 -21.40 26.26 26.29
N ILE A 180 -20.43 25.43 26.69
CA ILE A 180 -19.87 25.41 28.05
C ILE A 180 -19.14 26.72 28.34
N ARG A 181 -18.31 27.20 27.40
CA ARG A 181 -17.59 28.48 27.55
C ARG A 181 -18.54 29.68 27.67
N ASN A 182 -19.66 29.63 26.96
CA ASN A 182 -20.70 30.66 27.00
C ASN A 182 -21.68 30.50 28.16
N GLY A 183 -21.44 29.54 29.07
CA GLY A 183 -22.25 29.34 30.27
C GLY A 183 -23.70 28.95 30.00
N LYS A 184 -23.99 28.31 28.85
CA LYS A 184 -25.35 27.86 28.53
C LYS A 184 -25.80 26.76 29.51
N GLU A 185 -27.08 26.78 29.86
CA GLU A 185 -27.69 25.76 30.71
C GLU A 185 -27.60 24.38 30.05
N ARG A 186 -27.10 23.38 30.78
CA ARG A 186 -26.97 22.01 30.26
C ARG A 186 -28.25 21.21 30.45
N TYR A 187 -28.57 20.40 29.46
CA TYR A 187 -29.67 19.44 29.50
C TYR A 187 -29.12 18.03 29.67
N ARG A 188 -29.90 17.14 30.30
CA ARG A 188 -29.52 15.74 30.47
C ARG A 188 -29.88 14.91 29.24
N LEU A 189 -29.23 13.75 29.09
CA LEU A 189 -29.49 12.82 27.98
C LEU A 189 -30.90 12.23 28.00
N ASP A 190 -31.46 11.98 29.18
CA ASP A 190 -32.82 11.46 29.36
C ASP A 190 -33.92 12.49 29.01
N GLU A 191 -33.54 13.75 28.76
CA GLU A 191 -34.43 14.78 28.21
C GLU A 191 -34.56 14.71 26.67
N LEU A 192 -33.70 13.93 26.00
CA LEU A 192 -33.77 13.72 24.56
C LEU A 192 -34.94 12.82 24.18
N VAL A 193 -35.58 13.12 23.06
CA VAL A 193 -36.57 12.27 22.42
C VAL A 193 -36.06 11.83 21.07
N SER A 194 -36.02 10.52 20.85
CA SER A 194 -35.45 9.94 19.65
C SER A 194 -36.18 8.65 19.26
N ASN A 195 -36.02 8.24 18.01
CA ASN A 195 -36.32 6.88 17.56
C ASN A 195 -35.13 5.91 17.73
N LEU A 196 -34.04 6.38 18.36
CA LEU A 196 -32.88 5.59 18.74
C LEU A 196 -32.92 5.28 20.25
N THR A 197 -32.20 4.23 20.66
CA THR A 197 -31.97 3.96 22.09
C THR A 197 -30.97 4.95 22.70
N GLU A 198 -30.95 5.10 24.03
CA GLU A 198 -29.98 5.98 24.71
C GLU A 198 -28.52 5.62 24.38
N ASP A 199 -28.19 4.34 24.28
CA ASP A 199 -26.86 3.86 23.86
C ASP A 199 -26.52 4.30 22.43
N GLU A 200 -27.50 4.23 21.51
CA GLU A 200 -27.32 4.66 20.11
C GLU A 200 -27.17 6.19 20.01
N ILE A 201 -27.88 6.95 20.86
CA ILE A 201 -27.72 8.41 20.97
C ILE A 201 -26.33 8.75 21.50
N GLN A 202 -25.86 8.06 22.55
CA GLN A 202 -24.52 8.26 23.10
C GLN A 202 -23.45 7.98 22.05
N GLN A 203 -23.59 6.89 21.30
CA GLN A 203 -22.73 6.59 20.15
C GLN A 203 -22.72 7.74 19.13
N VAL A 204 -23.89 8.26 18.72
CA VAL A 204 -23.95 9.40 17.79
C VAL A 204 -23.20 10.62 18.33
N ARG A 205 -23.34 10.91 19.63
CA ARG A 205 -22.68 12.04 20.30
C ARG A 205 -21.17 11.87 20.45
N ASP A 206 -20.70 10.64 20.63
CA ASP A 206 -19.28 10.28 20.65
C ASP A 206 -18.65 10.34 19.24
N GLY A 207 -19.39 10.82 18.23
CA GLY A 207 -18.96 10.87 16.84
C GLY A 207 -19.11 9.54 16.10
N TYR A 208 -19.67 8.51 16.76
CA TYR A 208 -19.95 7.21 16.16
C TYR A 208 -21.17 7.31 15.24
N THR A 209 -20.91 7.75 14.01
CA THR A 209 -21.82 7.56 12.89
C THR A 209 -21.93 6.05 12.66
N ARG A 210 -23.15 5.48 12.68
CA ARG A 210 -23.37 4.06 12.34
C ARG A 210 -22.53 3.74 11.10
N VAL A 211 -21.57 2.87 11.34
CA VAL A 211 -20.35 2.75 10.58
C VAL A 211 -20.65 2.24 9.17
N THR A 212 -20.54 3.12 8.17
CA THR A 212 -19.73 2.74 6.99
C THR A 212 -18.29 3.11 7.34
N SER A 213 -17.49 2.11 7.69
CA SER A 213 -16.21 2.15 8.41
C SER A 213 -15.02 2.80 7.69
N HIS A 214 -15.17 3.90 6.95
CA HIS A 214 -14.10 4.37 6.05
C HIS A 214 -13.93 5.89 5.83
N GLU A 215 -14.41 6.80 6.70
CA GLU A 215 -14.41 8.24 6.38
C GLU A 215 -13.31 9.13 7.03
N HIS A 216 -12.19 8.61 7.58
CA HIS A 216 -11.00 9.47 7.73
C HIS A 216 -10.43 9.75 6.34
N LYS A 217 -10.32 11.00 5.92
CA LYS A 217 -9.57 11.31 4.69
C LYS A 217 -8.13 11.51 5.09
N ILE A 218 -7.24 10.77 4.44
CA ILE A 218 -5.81 10.95 4.62
C ILE A 218 -5.42 12.40 4.40
N THR A 219 -4.74 12.94 5.40
CA THR A 219 -4.18 14.28 5.44
C THR A 219 -2.91 14.35 4.60
N THR A 220 -2.50 15.56 4.23
CA THR A 220 -1.23 15.78 3.51
C THR A 220 -0.02 15.33 4.34
N GLU A 221 -0.07 15.53 5.67
CA GLU A 221 1.02 15.15 6.56
C GLU A 221 1.18 13.62 6.64
N GLU A 222 0.08 12.87 6.74
CA GLU A 222 0.10 11.40 6.66
C GLU A 222 0.63 10.91 5.30
N LEU A 223 0.31 11.61 4.19
CA LEU A 223 0.89 11.27 2.87
C LEU A 223 2.39 11.48 2.81
N ILE A 224 2.91 12.56 3.42
CA ILE A 224 4.35 12.82 3.49
C ILE A 224 5.02 11.70 4.28
N GLN A 225 4.46 11.33 5.43
CA GLN A 225 4.99 10.24 6.25
C GLN A 225 4.96 8.89 5.51
N LEU A 226 3.89 8.60 4.77
CA LEU A 226 3.80 7.41 3.93
C LEU A 226 4.82 7.42 2.78
N ASP A 227 5.10 8.58 2.19
CA ASP A 227 6.10 8.73 1.12
C ASP A 227 7.51 8.47 1.64
N ASP A 228 7.86 9.07 2.77
CA ASP A 228 9.14 8.86 3.45
C ASP A 228 9.30 7.40 3.90
N ALA A 229 8.23 6.80 4.45
CA ALA A 229 8.23 5.40 4.84
C ALA A 229 8.40 4.48 3.63
N ALA A 230 7.72 4.75 2.51
CA ALA A 230 7.87 3.98 1.28
C ALA A 230 9.29 4.09 0.71
N TYR A 231 9.87 5.29 0.67
CA TYR A 231 11.25 5.50 0.25
C TYR A 231 12.24 4.75 1.14
N LYS A 232 12.10 4.88 2.47
CA LYS A 232 12.97 4.19 3.44
C LYS A 232 12.86 2.67 3.30
N LEU A 233 11.64 2.14 3.19
CA LEU A 233 11.40 0.72 2.94
C LEU A 233 12.12 0.25 1.66
N GLY A 234 12.03 1.03 0.59
CA GLY A 234 12.73 0.73 -0.67
C GLY A 234 14.24 0.76 -0.53
N TYR A 235 14.76 1.74 0.22
CA TYR A 235 16.19 1.85 0.51
C TYR A 235 16.70 0.66 1.35
N GLU A 236 15.88 0.18 2.28
CA GLU A 236 16.14 -1.03 3.09
C GLU A 236 15.85 -2.34 2.33
N LEU A 237 15.39 -2.26 1.07
CA LEU A 237 15.03 -3.39 0.22
C LEU A 237 13.87 -4.25 0.79
N GLY A 238 13.00 -3.64 1.58
CA GLY A 238 11.87 -4.30 2.24
C GLY A 238 10.71 -4.67 1.30
N ASP A 239 9.74 -5.41 1.83
CA ASP A 239 8.61 -5.92 1.06
C ASP A 239 7.50 -4.88 0.87
N PHE A 240 7.46 -4.24 -0.30
CA PHE A 240 6.41 -3.27 -0.62
C PHE A 240 5.00 -3.86 -0.57
N ALA A 241 4.79 -5.10 -1.02
CA ALA A 241 3.46 -5.70 -1.04
C ALA A 241 2.94 -5.92 0.39
N GLY A 242 3.78 -6.50 1.26
CA GLY A 242 3.46 -6.65 2.68
C GLY A 242 3.24 -5.31 3.39
N TRP A 243 4.08 -4.31 3.13
CA TRP A 243 3.89 -2.97 3.67
C TRP A 243 2.60 -2.32 3.17
N TYR A 244 2.31 -2.44 1.86
CA TYR A 244 1.08 -1.94 1.26
C TYR A 244 -0.14 -2.56 1.93
N ASP A 245 -0.18 -3.89 2.08
CA ASP A 245 -1.29 -4.61 2.68
C ASP A 245 -1.46 -4.34 4.18
N SER A 246 -0.38 -3.98 4.88
CA SER A 246 -0.47 -3.50 6.26
C SER A 246 -1.08 -2.10 6.40
N GLN A 247 -1.16 -1.33 5.30
CA GLN A 247 -1.75 0.01 5.37
C GLN A 247 -3.28 -0.04 5.48
N PRO A 248 -3.91 0.90 6.20
CA PRO A 248 -5.37 1.04 6.23
C PRO A 248 -5.96 1.16 4.83
N PHE A 249 -7.19 0.65 4.62
CA PHE A 249 -7.87 0.70 3.32
C PHE A 249 -7.97 2.11 2.74
N ILE A 250 -8.13 3.12 3.60
CA ILE A 250 -8.17 4.54 3.22
C ILE A 250 -6.85 4.99 2.57
N ALA A 251 -5.70 4.48 3.05
CA ALA A 251 -4.40 4.67 2.41
C ALA A 251 -4.30 3.92 1.09
N ARG A 252 -4.70 2.65 1.10
CA ARG A 252 -4.65 1.78 -0.08
C ARG A 252 -5.50 2.26 -1.25
N SER A 253 -6.65 2.87 -0.96
CA SER A 253 -7.60 3.43 -1.94
C SER A 253 -7.25 4.85 -2.39
N ASN A 254 -6.21 5.47 -1.84
CA ASN A 254 -5.79 6.81 -2.21
C ASN A 254 -5.21 6.84 -3.64
N SER A 255 -5.57 7.85 -4.43
CA SER A 255 -5.08 8.03 -5.80
C SER A 255 -3.57 8.24 -5.90
N LYS A 256 -2.91 8.65 -4.80
CA LYS A 256 -1.46 8.87 -4.71
C LYS A 256 -0.65 7.61 -4.43
N MET A 257 -1.29 6.45 -4.32
CA MET A 257 -0.58 5.19 -4.09
C MET A 257 0.47 4.88 -5.17
N ARG A 258 0.21 5.26 -6.42
CA ARG A 258 1.20 5.15 -7.50
C ARG A 258 2.46 5.96 -7.19
N THR A 259 2.31 7.17 -6.66
CA THR A 259 3.44 8.03 -6.26
C THR A 259 4.23 7.40 -5.11
N LEU A 260 3.55 6.80 -4.11
CA LEU A 260 4.23 6.08 -3.04
C LEU A 260 5.06 4.89 -3.56
N LYS A 261 4.52 4.13 -4.53
CA LYS A 261 5.29 3.06 -5.19
C LYS A 261 6.48 3.60 -5.98
N GLU A 262 6.35 4.76 -6.62
CA GLU A 262 7.47 5.44 -7.28
C GLU A 262 8.53 5.87 -6.26
N SER A 263 8.15 6.36 -5.08
CA SER A 263 9.06 6.68 -3.98
C SER A 263 9.80 5.46 -3.43
N TYR A 264 9.10 4.34 -3.22
CA TYR A 264 9.74 3.06 -2.92
C TYR A 264 10.77 2.67 -3.98
N ASN A 265 10.42 2.74 -5.26
CA ASN A 265 11.34 2.42 -6.35
C ASN A 265 12.54 3.39 -6.40
N ARG A 266 12.36 4.67 -6.05
CA ARG A 266 13.47 5.63 -5.90
C ARG A 266 14.42 5.23 -4.77
N GLY A 267 13.89 4.77 -3.63
CA GLY A 267 14.68 4.25 -2.52
C GLY A 267 15.52 3.04 -2.94
N VAL A 268 14.90 2.05 -3.59
CA VAL A 268 15.61 0.88 -4.14
C VAL A 268 16.71 1.31 -5.12
N ALA A 269 16.41 2.23 -6.03
CA ALA A 269 17.38 2.71 -7.02
C ALA A 269 18.53 3.52 -6.37
N ALA A 270 18.27 4.26 -5.30
CA ALA A 270 19.32 4.91 -4.51
C ALA A 270 20.24 3.86 -3.89
N ARG A 271 19.66 2.85 -3.23
CA ARG A 271 20.41 1.76 -2.59
C ARG A 271 21.28 0.98 -3.57
N VAL A 272 20.76 0.64 -4.75
CA VAL A 272 21.52 -0.08 -5.79
C VAL A 272 22.66 0.77 -6.36
N ARG A 273 22.49 2.09 -6.47
CA ARG A 273 23.53 3.01 -6.99
C ARG A 273 24.74 3.12 -6.07
N GLU A 274 24.58 2.88 -4.77
CA GLU A 274 25.68 2.87 -3.81
C GLU A 274 26.67 1.72 -4.05
N ARG A 275 26.30 0.72 -4.87
CA ARG A 275 27.14 -0.43 -5.23
C ARG A 275 27.78 -1.12 -4.03
N GLN A 276 27.04 -1.24 -2.92
CA GLN A 276 27.53 -2.04 -1.80
C GLN A 276 27.62 -3.51 -2.21
N ASP A 277 28.75 -4.10 -1.85
CA ASP A 277 29.03 -5.51 -2.09
C ASP A 277 28.07 -6.37 -1.26
N LEU A 278 27.50 -7.37 -1.93
CA LEU A 278 26.61 -8.36 -1.35
C LEU A 278 27.33 -9.69 -1.39
N ASN A 279 27.72 -10.24 -0.23
CA ASN A 279 28.37 -11.53 -0.19
C ASN A 279 27.36 -12.66 -0.50
N ARG A 280 27.20 -12.99 -1.79
CA ARG A 280 26.17 -13.91 -2.30
C ARG A 280 26.63 -15.36 -2.19
N LEU A 281 25.75 -16.22 -1.68
CA LEU A 281 25.93 -17.65 -1.59
C LEU A 281 25.24 -18.33 -2.78
N CYS A 282 26.05 -18.82 -3.73
CA CYS A 282 25.55 -19.61 -4.85
C CYS A 282 25.78 -21.11 -4.61
N ILE A 283 24.75 -21.94 -4.75
CA ILE A 283 24.81 -23.38 -4.53
C ILE A 283 24.22 -24.11 -5.73
N TYR A 284 24.96 -25.05 -6.30
CA TYR A 284 24.48 -25.93 -7.36
C TYR A 284 24.36 -27.34 -6.80
N ILE A 285 23.18 -27.94 -6.90
CA ILE A 285 22.88 -29.26 -6.34
C ILE A 285 22.48 -30.19 -7.47
N LYS A 286 23.39 -31.09 -7.82
CA LYS A 286 23.15 -32.17 -8.77
C LYS A 286 22.48 -33.35 -8.08
N GLY A 287 21.45 -33.90 -8.71
CA GLY A 287 20.87 -35.18 -8.30
C GLY A 287 19.91 -35.72 -9.34
N SER A 288 19.79 -37.06 -9.40
CA SER A 288 18.80 -37.72 -10.25
C SER A 288 17.38 -37.21 -9.95
N PRO A 289 16.43 -37.37 -10.91
CA PRO A 289 15.03 -37.11 -10.65
C PRO A 289 14.54 -37.85 -9.40
N ASN A 290 13.58 -37.26 -8.69
CA ASN A 290 12.94 -37.87 -7.53
C ASN A 290 13.90 -38.24 -6.37
N THR A 291 14.97 -37.47 -6.19
CA THR A 291 15.92 -37.61 -5.05
C THR A 291 15.61 -36.72 -3.86
N GLY A 292 14.56 -35.89 -3.95
CA GLY A 292 14.18 -34.94 -2.89
C GLY A 292 15.02 -33.65 -2.88
N LYS A 293 15.91 -33.44 -3.87
CA LYS A 293 16.83 -32.30 -3.93
C LYS A 293 16.14 -30.93 -3.80
N THR A 294 15.10 -30.69 -4.58
CA THR A 294 14.34 -29.43 -4.56
C THR A 294 13.56 -29.26 -3.27
N TYR A 295 12.94 -30.35 -2.77
CA TYR A 295 12.21 -30.33 -1.51
C TYR A 295 13.11 -29.97 -0.32
N ALA A 296 14.29 -30.59 -0.24
CA ALA A 296 15.27 -30.30 0.81
C ALA A 296 15.85 -28.88 0.68
N ALA A 297 16.08 -28.39 -0.54
CA ALA A 297 16.52 -27.00 -0.76
C ALA A 297 15.46 -25.97 -0.30
N ILE A 298 14.18 -26.22 -0.58
CA ILE A 298 13.08 -25.36 -0.10
C ILE A 298 13.04 -25.34 1.43
N LYS A 299 13.21 -26.49 2.09
CA LYS A 299 13.24 -26.57 3.56
C LYS A 299 14.46 -25.88 4.16
N ALA A 300 15.63 -25.98 3.53
CA ALA A 300 16.83 -25.27 3.96
C ALA A 300 16.73 -23.74 3.80
N LEU A 301 15.84 -23.27 2.92
CA LEU A 301 15.52 -21.85 2.76
C LEU A 301 14.28 -21.41 3.55
N ALA A 302 13.74 -22.25 4.44
CA ALA A 302 12.58 -21.90 5.25
C ALA A 302 12.83 -20.62 6.06
N GLY A 303 11.82 -19.77 6.15
CA GLY A 303 11.90 -18.44 6.78
C GLY A 303 12.46 -17.35 5.86
N LYS A 304 13.00 -17.69 4.69
CA LYS A 304 13.48 -16.70 3.69
C LYS A 304 12.45 -16.48 2.59
N LYS A 305 12.24 -15.23 2.18
CA LYS A 305 11.39 -14.93 1.02
C LYS A 305 12.06 -15.41 -0.26
N THR A 306 11.58 -16.54 -0.79
CA THR A 306 12.24 -17.28 -1.88
C THR A 306 11.46 -17.21 -3.19
N HIS A 307 12.11 -16.76 -4.26
CA HIS A 307 11.56 -16.79 -5.61
C HIS A 307 11.91 -18.14 -6.27
N ILE A 308 10.91 -19.00 -6.46
CA ILE A 308 11.11 -20.35 -6.99
C ILE A 308 10.77 -20.37 -8.48
N ILE A 309 11.73 -20.78 -9.30
CA ILE A 309 11.62 -20.87 -10.75
C ILE A 309 11.44 -22.33 -11.15
N ARG A 310 10.24 -22.65 -11.66
CA ARG A 310 9.87 -23.98 -12.20
C ARG A 310 9.43 -23.93 -13.67
N GLY A 311 9.63 -22.78 -14.33
CA GLY A 311 9.17 -22.51 -15.70
C GLY A 311 9.15 -21.01 -16.00
N GLY A 312 8.33 -20.58 -16.96
CA GLY A 312 8.01 -19.16 -17.17
C GLY A 312 8.76 -18.43 -18.31
N GLY A 313 9.51 -19.14 -19.14
CA GLY A 313 10.10 -18.58 -20.36
C GLY A 313 10.91 -17.28 -20.11
N THR A 314 10.60 -16.22 -20.86
CA THR A 314 11.30 -14.92 -20.77
C THR A 314 10.90 -14.09 -19.55
N GLY A 315 9.75 -14.35 -18.93
CA GLY A 315 9.18 -13.61 -17.79
C GLY A 315 9.42 -14.24 -16.41
N LYS A 316 10.28 -15.27 -16.32
CA LYS A 316 10.49 -16.05 -15.08
C LYS A 316 10.98 -15.28 -13.85
N PHE A 317 11.36 -14.00 -14.00
CA PHE A 317 11.75 -13.12 -12.91
C PHE A 317 10.84 -11.89 -12.75
N ASP A 318 9.74 -11.79 -13.48
CA ASP A 318 8.88 -10.59 -13.46
C ASP A 318 8.26 -10.34 -12.06
N ASP A 319 8.05 -11.41 -11.27
CA ASP A 319 7.58 -11.33 -9.88
C ASP A 319 8.71 -11.19 -8.85
N LEU A 320 9.97 -11.14 -9.29
CA LEU A 320 11.10 -10.92 -8.40
C LEU A 320 11.04 -9.50 -7.83
N THR A 321 11.16 -9.41 -6.51
CA THR A 321 11.22 -8.14 -5.79
C THR A 321 12.54 -8.01 -5.02
N PRO A 322 12.98 -6.78 -4.69
CA PRO A 322 14.18 -6.56 -3.87
C PRO A 322 14.16 -7.28 -2.52
N ALA A 323 12.96 -7.51 -1.97
CA ALA A 323 12.75 -8.21 -0.70
C ALA A 323 12.97 -9.72 -0.76
N HIS A 324 13.11 -10.30 -1.96
CA HIS A 324 13.46 -11.71 -2.08
C HIS A 324 14.90 -11.92 -1.62
N GLU A 325 15.07 -12.77 -0.63
CA GLU A 325 16.36 -13.13 -0.07
C GLU A 325 17.03 -14.28 -0.83
N ALA A 326 16.20 -15.09 -1.51
CA ALA A 326 16.64 -16.29 -2.21
C ALA A 326 16.00 -16.42 -3.59
N ILE A 327 16.78 -16.92 -4.56
CA ILE A 327 16.29 -17.50 -5.81
C ILE A 327 16.58 -19.01 -5.74
N LEU A 328 15.57 -19.82 -6.06
CA LEU A 328 15.71 -21.26 -6.25
C LEU A 328 15.31 -21.62 -7.68
N ILE A 329 16.25 -22.16 -8.46
CA ILE A 329 16.00 -22.66 -9.81
C ILE A 329 15.85 -24.18 -9.76
N ASP A 330 14.71 -24.68 -10.19
CA ASP A 330 14.35 -26.09 -10.17
C ASP A 330 14.34 -26.67 -11.59
N ASP A 331 15.41 -27.41 -11.93
CA ASP A 331 15.60 -28.09 -13.23
C ASP A 331 15.42 -27.17 -14.47
N GLU A 332 15.62 -25.86 -14.28
CA GLU A 332 15.38 -24.80 -15.27
C GLU A 332 16.66 -24.06 -15.68
N THR A 333 16.64 -23.41 -16.84
CA THR A 333 17.76 -22.57 -17.31
C THR A 333 17.66 -21.14 -16.79
N CYS A 334 18.80 -20.45 -16.69
CA CYS A 334 18.84 -19.10 -16.18
C CYS A 334 19.70 -18.17 -17.06
N PRO A 335 19.12 -17.13 -17.69
CA PRO A 335 19.90 -16.15 -18.42
C PRO A 335 20.72 -15.25 -17.48
N ASN A 336 21.72 -14.54 -18.01
CA ASN A 336 22.44 -13.47 -17.31
C ASN A 336 23.16 -13.93 -16.00
N LEU A 337 23.56 -15.21 -15.93
CA LEU A 337 24.16 -15.84 -14.74
C LEU A 337 25.35 -15.10 -14.16
N LEU A 338 26.21 -14.52 -15.02
CA LEU A 338 27.40 -13.81 -14.56
C LEU A 338 27.06 -12.66 -13.61
N ASN A 339 25.92 -11.99 -13.82
CA ASN A 339 25.49 -10.86 -13.00
C ASN A 339 24.64 -11.32 -11.81
N LEU A 340 23.77 -12.31 -12.02
CA LEU A 340 22.90 -12.85 -10.96
C LEU A 340 23.66 -13.60 -9.86
N CYS A 341 24.81 -14.18 -10.20
CA CYS A 341 25.62 -14.98 -9.29
C CYS A 341 26.86 -14.23 -8.75
N ASP A 342 26.99 -12.93 -9.02
CA ASP A 342 28.12 -12.14 -8.50
C ASP A 342 27.80 -11.50 -7.14
N ASN A 343 28.77 -10.85 -6.52
CA ASN A 343 28.64 -10.27 -5.18
C ASN A 343 28.09 -8.84 -5.17
N TYR A 344 27.05 -8.54 -5.95
CA TYR A 344 26.44 -7.21 -5.98
C TYR A 344 24.95 -7.26 -6.36
N MET A 345 24.22 -6.20 -6.00
CA MET A 345 22.83 -6.00 -6.39
C MET A 345 22.72 -5.65 -7.87
N CYS A 346 21.87 -6.34 -8.62
CA CYS A 346 21.82 -6.18 -10.07
C CYS A 346 20.39 -6.20 -10.62
N GLN A 347 20.19 -5.67 -11.82
CA GLN A 347 18.96 -5.88 -12.57
C GLN A 347 19.01 -7.23 -13.26
N VAL A 348 17.90 -7.98 -13.19
CA VAL A 348 17.82 -9.31 -13.77
C VAL A 348 17.84 -9.27 -15.30
N TYR A 349 17.13 -8.28 -15.86
CA TYR A 349 17.05 -8.02 -17.29
C TYR A 349 17.67 -6.69 -17.65
N LYS A 350 17.99 -6.53 -18.95
CA LYS A 350 18.34 -5.25 -19.57
C LYS A 350 17.23 -4.81 -20.55
N ARG A 351 15.98 -4.66 -20.08
CA ARG A 351 14.90 -4.05 -20.88
C ARG A 351 14.92 -2.53 -20.71
N GLY A 352 14.19 -1.79 -21.55
CA GLY A 352 14.12 -0.33 -21.49
C GLY A 352 13.52 0.24 -20.19
N SER A 353 12.67 -0.52 -19.49
CA SER A 353 12.06 -0.12 -18.20
C SER A 353 11.59 -1.34 -17.40
N ASN A 354 11.25 -1.11 -16.11
CA ASN A 354 10.65 -2.08 -15.20
C ASN A 354 11.45 -3.39 -15.02
N ASN A 355 12.78 -3.31 -15.00
CA ASN A 355 13.62 -4.48 -14.73
C ASN A 355 13.61 -4.79 -13.22
N PRO A 356 13.22 -6.01 -12.81
CA PRO A 356 13.34 -6.47 -11.43
C PRO A 356 14.78 -6.35 -10.92
N ILE A 357 14.91 -5.98 -9.64
CA ILE A 357 16.18 -5.91 -8.94
C ILE A 357 16.38 -7.18 -8.12
N TRP A 358 17.54 -7.79 -8.31
CA TRP A 358 18.03 -8.91 -7.52
C TRP A 358 19.01 -8.40 -6.46
N ALA A 359 18.57 -8.45 -5.21
CA ALA A 359 19.35 -8.03 -4.05
C ALA A 359 19.52 -9.12 -2.98
N GLY A 360 18.98 -10.32 -3.21
CA GLY A 360 19.08 -11.43 -2.27
C GLY A 360 20.44 -12.13 -2.27
N ARG A 361 20.69 -12.82 -1.15
CA ARG A 361 21.96 -13.48 -0.83
C ARG A 361 22.04 -14.93 -1.29
N TYR A 362 20.91 -15.63 -1.42
CA TYR A 362 20.92 -17.06 -1.75
C TYR A 362 20.56 -17.27 -3.21
N PHE A 363 21.42 -17.94 -3.96
CA PHE A 363 21.14 -18.37 -5.33
C PHE A 363 21.34 -19.88 -5.42
N VAL A 364 20.25 -20.63 -5.34
CA VAL A 364 20.29 -22.09 -5.28
C VAL A 364 19.76 -22.67 -6.58
N VAL A 365 20.44 -23.67 -7.10
CA VAL A 365 20.06 -24.39 -8.31
C VAL A 365 19.98 -25.87 -7.97
N THR A 366 18.88 -26.50 -8.30
CA THR A 366 18.74 -27.96 -8.27
C THR A 366 18.59 -28.46 -9.69
N SER A 367 19.48 -29.36 -10.13
CA SER A 367 19.45 -29.86 -11.50
C SER A 367 19.79 -31.35 -11.60
N ASN A 368 19.26 -32.03 -12.62
CA ASN A 368 19.70 -33.34 -13.06
C ASN A 368 20.96 -33.30 -13.95
N LEU A 369 21.33 -32.14 -14.47
CA LEU A 369 22.46 -31.95 -15.36
C LEU A 369 23.77 -31.77 -14.58
N GLU A 370 24.89 -31.97 -15.27
CA GLU A 370 26.18 -31.47 -14.79
C GLU A 370 26.18 -29.95 -14.78
N PHE A 371 26.93 -29.35 -13.85
CA PHE A 371 27.00 -27.89 -13.71
C PHE A 371 27.37 -27.20 -15.03
N GLU A 372 28.37 -27.71 -15.74
CA GLU A 372 28.82 -27.13 -17.01
C GLU A 372 27.76 -27.24 -18.11
N GLU A 373 27.07 -28.38 -18.20
CA GLU A 373 25.98 -28.56 -19.16
C GLU A 373 24.82 -27.59 -18.86
N TRP A 374 24.50 -27.40 -17.58
CA TRP A 374 23.49 -26.44 -17.15
C TRP A 374 23.88 -24.99 -17.49
N LEU A 375 25.15 -24.62 -17.32
CA LEU A 375 25.68 -23.31 -17.74
C LEU A 375 25.54 -23.09 -19.25
N GLU A 376 25.86 -24.11 -20.05
CA GLU A 376 25.77 -24.05 -21.51
C GLU A 376 24.32 -23.95 -21.99
N LYS A 377 23.40 -24.74 -21.42
CA LYS A 377 21.95 -24.60 -21.69
C LYS A 377 21.39 -23.26 -21.23
N SER A 378 22.02 -22.64 -20.24
CA SER A 378 21.72 -21.29 -19.77
C SER A 378 22.33 -20.18 -20.66
N GLY A 379 22.99 -20.55 -21.76
CA GLY A 379 23.54 -19.63 -22.75
C GLY A 379 24.96 -19.15 -22.46
N LEU A 380 25.66 -19.75 -21.50
CA LEU A 380 27.04 -19.39 -21.15
C LEU A 380 28.02 -20.41 -21.74
N LYS A 381 28.86 -19.97 -22.69
CA LYS A 381 29.90 -20.83 -23.24
C LYS A 381 30.99 -21.10 -22.20
N VAL A 382 31.14 -22.34 -21.75
CA VAL A 382 32.05 -22.69 -20.64
C VAL A 382 33.44 -23.05 -21.12
N ARG A 383 33.56 -23.84 -22.19
CA ARG A 383 34.83 -24.36 -22.69
C ARG A 383 35.24 -23.74 -24.03
N LEU A 384 36.56 -23.66 -24.23
CA LEU A 384 37.18 -23.37 -25.53
C LEU A 384 37.51 -24.68 -26.25
N ALA A 385 38.04 -25.66 -25.52
CA ALA A 385 38.43 -27.00 -25.96
C ALA A 385 38.37 -27.96 -24.75
N PRO A 386 38.45 -29.29 -24.93
CA PRO A 386 38.53 -30.24 -23.82
C PRO A 386 39.65 -29.85 -22.84
N GLY A 387 39.33 -29.74 -21.55
CA GLY A 387 40.26 -29.33 -20.49
C GLY A 387 40.64 -27.84 -20.46
N LYS A 388 40.15 -27.01 -21.40
CA LYS A 388 40.44 -25.56 -21.44
C LYS A 388 39.17 -24.73 -21.26
N TYR A 389 39.07 -24.07 -20.11
CA TYR A 389 37.94 -23.22 -19.75
C TYR A 389 38.10 -21.78 -20.26
N LEU A 390 36.97 -21.18 -20.64
CA LEU A 390 36.87 -19.74 -20.86
C LEU A 390 36.84 -19.01 -19.52
N ARG A 391 37.23 -17.72 -19.52
CA ARG A 391 37.23 -16.88 -18.30
C ARG A 391 35.89 -16.88 -17.57
N GLN A 392 34.79 -16.85 -18.31
CA GLN A 392 33.43 -16.91 -17.76
C GLN A 392 33.09 -18.27 -17.12
N GLY A 393 33.59 -19.38 -17.67
CA GLY A 393 33.44 -20.71 -17.06
C GLY A 393 34.18 -20.79 -15.73
N ILE A 394 35.43 -20.31 -15.69
CA ILE A 394 36.23 -20.21 -14.45
C ILE A 394 35.52 -19.32 -13.43
N ALA A 395 35.00 -18.16 -13.86
CA ALA A 395 34.28 -17.25 -12.98
C ALA A 395 33.07 -17.93 -12.32
N MET A 396 32.30 -18.74 -13.07
CA MET A 396 31.18 -19.49 -12.51
C MET A 396 31.60 -20.55 -11.49
N MET A 397 32.69 -21.29 -11.75
CA MET A 397 33.22 -22.27 -10.80
C MET A 397 33.63 -21.64 -9.48
N THR A 398 34.21 -20.44 -9.48
CA THR A 398 34.61 -19.76 -8.24
C THR A 398 33.41 -19.22 -7.44
N ARG A 399 32.27 -18.94 -8.09
CA ARG A 399 31.08 -18.38 -7.44
C ARG A 399 30.21 -19.43 -6.73
N PHE A 400 30.25 -20.68 -7.17
CA PHE A 400 29.35 -21.72 -6.68
C PHE A 400 30.01 -22.69 -5.71
N TYR A 401 29.23 -23.11 -4.71
CA TYR A 401 29.40 -24.41 -4.08
C TYR A 401 28.79 -25.47 -4.99
N LEU A 402 29.63 -26.34 -5.54
CA LEU A 402 29.17 -27.46 -6.37
C LEU A 402 28.87 -28.65 -5.47
N CYS A 403 27.64 -29.13 -5.55
CA CYS A 403 27.11 -30.13 -4.65
C CYS A 403 26.40 -31.27 -5.36
N GLU A 404 26.47 -32.39 -4.67
CA GLU A 404 25.93 -33.73 -4.86
C GLU A 404 24.82 -34.26 -3.96
N VAL A 405 23.71 -34.81 -4.44
CA VAL A 405 22.97 -35.76 -3.58
C VAL A 405 23.65 -37.13 -3.63
N LYS A 406 24.18 -37.59 -2.50
CA LYS A 406 24.76 -38.93 -2.32
C LYS A 406 24.01 -39.69 -1.24
N LYS A 407 24.17 -41.02 -1.24
CA LYS A 407 23.70 -41.89 -0.18
C LYS A 407 24.87 -42.42 0.63
N THR A 408 24.69 -42.51 1.94
CA THR A 408 25.59 -43.22 2.84
C THR A 408 25.46 -44.73 2.64
N ALA A 409 26.36 -45.51 3.23
CA ALA A 409 26.26 -46.99 3.25
C ALA A 409 24.94 -47.49 3.86
N GLN A 410 24.32 -46.70 4.75
CA GLN A 410 23.03 -47.00 5.39
C GLN A 410 21.83 -46.54 4.55
N GLY A 411 22.04 -46.11 3.30
CA GLY A 411 20.99 -45.68 2.38
C GLY A 411 20.45 -44.27 2.61
N ARG A 412 20.88 -43.56 3.67
CA ARG A 412 20.46 -42.18 3.97
C ARG A 412 21.09 -41.19 2.99
N SER A 413 20.27 -40.33 2.40
CA SER A 413 20.73 -39.27 1.49
C SER A 413 21.39 -38.12 2.24
N TYR A 414 22.36 -37.46 1.61
CA TYR A 414 23.03 -36.26 2.14
C TYR A 414 23.62 -35.42 1.00
N LEU A 415 23.89 -34.14 1.29
CA LEU A 415 24.50 -33.18 0.37
C LEU A 415 26.03 -33.26 0.44
N ARG A 416 26.68 -33.78 -0.60
CA ARG A 416 28.15 -33.77 -0.72
C ARG A 416 28.61 -32.51 -1.46
N CYS A 417 29.39 -31.65 -0.80
CA CYS A 417 30.10 -30.58 -1.50
C CYS A 417 31.32 -31.15 -2.22
N THR A 418 31.42 -30.99 -3.54
CA THR A 418 32.54 -31.44 -4.37
C THR A 418 33.54 -30.32 -4.66
N SER A 419 33.07 -29.08 -4.72
CA SER A 419 33.92 -27.89 -4.90
C SER A 419 33.35 -26.71 -4.11
N PRO A 420 34.14 -26.03 -3.27
CA PRO A 420 33.68 -24.83 -2.56
C PRO A 420 33.69 -23.59 -3.47
N SER A 421 32.92 -22.57 -3.08
CA SER A 421 33.04 -21.23 -3.66
C SER A 421 34.29 -20.53 -3.11
N THR A 422 35.12 -20.00 -4.00
CA THR A 422 36.39 -19.30 -3.68
C THR A 422 36.38 -17.82 -4.10
N ARG A 423 35.23 -17.28 -4.49
CA ARG A 423 35.09 -15.88 -4.92
C ARG A 423 35.23 -14.92 -3.73
N GLY A 424 36.00 -13.84 -3.91
CA GLY A 424 36.12 -12.75 -2.94
C GLY A 424 37.28 -12.90 -1.97
N THR A 425 37.34 -12.05 -0.95
CA THR A 425 38.36 -12.08 0.10
C THR A 425 38.21 -13.29 1.03
N VAL A 426 39.22 -13.56 1.87
CA VAL A 426 39.17 -14.66 2.83
C VAL A 426 38.00 -14.49 3.82
N ASP A 427 37.75 -13.26 4.28
CA ASP A 427 36.65 -12.96 5.20
C ASP A 427 35.28 -13.20 4.56
N GLU A 428 35.11 -12.78 3.30
CA GLU A 428 33.90 -13.05 2.53
C GLU A 428 33.70 -14.55 2.32
N GLN A 429 34.76 -15.29 2.00
CA GLN A 429 34.71 -16.74 1.84
C GLN A 429 34.34 -17.44 3.16
N MET A 430 34.89 -16.98 4.29
CA MET A 430 34.59 -17.55 5.61
C MET A 430 33.14 -17.27 6.03
N ALA A 431 32.65 -16.04 5.85
CA ALA A 431 31.25 -15.70 6.08
C ALA A 431 30.31 -16.57 5.22
N ARG A 432 30.62 -16.70 3.92
CA ARG A 432 29.84 -17.53 2.99
C ARG A 432 29.88 -19.01 3.36
N LYS A 433 31.01 -19.51 3.87
CA LYS A 433 31.15 -20.89 4.37
C LYS A 433 30.23 -21.14 5.57
N MET A 434 30.12 -20.20 6.51
CA MET A 434 29.21 -20.36 7.65
C MET A 434 27.75 -20.47 7.20
N GLU A 435 27.31 -19.59 6.29
CA GLU A 435 25.97 -19.66 5.69
C GLU A 435 25.74 -20.98 4.94
N PHE A 436 26.75 -21.46 4.19
CA PHE A 436 26.66 -22.73 3.48
C PHE A 436 26.53 -23.92 4.45
N VAL A 437 27.27 -23.92 5.55
CA VAL A 437 27.20 -24.98 6.58
C VAL A 437 25.81 -25.03 7.21
N GLU A 438 25.21 -23.88 7.50
CA GLU A 438 23.84 -23.80 7.99
C GLU A 438 22.85 -24.36 6.97
N PHE A 439 22.91 -23.89 5.72
CA PHE A 439 22.08 -24.42 4.64
C PHE A 439 22.22 -25.94 4.52
N LYS A 440 23.46 -26.46 4.50
CA LYS A 440 23.74 -27.88 4.39
C LYS A 440 23.17 -28.68 5.56
N ARG A 441 23.25 -28.15 6.79
CA ARG A 441 22.68 -28.82 7.98
C ARG A 441 21.18 -29.01 7.84
N GLU A 442 20.45 -27.95 7.47
CA GLU A 442 19.00 -28.02 7.28
C GLU A 442 18.60 -28.91 6.09
N PHE A 443 19.38 -28.84 5.00
CA PHE A 443 19.20 -29.70 3.84
C PHE A 443 19.37 -31.18 4.20
N ASP A 444 20.47 -31.54 4.89
CA ASP A 444 20.77 -32.91 5.30
C ASP A 444 19.73 -33.44 6.30
N ALA A 445 19.31 -32.59 7.24
CA ALA A 445 18.26 -32.92 8.20
C ALA A 445 16.94 -33.29 7.50
N THR A 446 16.65 -32.67 6.36
CA THR A 446 15.45 -32.93 5.57
C THR A 446 15.59 -34.15 4.66
N ILE A 447 16.71 -34.27 3.93
CA ILE A 447 16.84 -35.26 2.86
C ILE A 447 17.15 -36.67 3.40
N LYS A 448 17.69 -36.79 4.61
CA LYS A 448 18.04 -38.09 5.23
C LYS A 448 16.84 -39.05 5.32
N ASP A 449 15.64 -38.50 5.50
CA ASP A 449 14.37 -39.23 5.69
C ASP A 449 13.53 -39.27 4.41
N TYR A 450 14.02 -38.69 3.30
CA TYR A 450 13.30 -38.67 2.04
C TYR A 450 13.35 -40.04 1.35
N ASN A 451 12.22 -40.73 1.34
CA ASN A 451 12.01 -41.95 0.58
C ASN A 451 10.97 -41.70 -0.53
N PRO A 452 11.38 -41.67 -1.82
CA PRO A 452 10.44 -41.52 -2.91
C PRO A 452 9.55 -42.77 -3.00
N THR A 453 8.23 -42.61 -2.90
CA THR A 453 7.27 -43.69 -3.10
C THR A 453 7.35 -44.15 -4.56
N ARG A 454 7.98 -45.29 -4.81
CA ARG A 454 8.02 -45.90 -6.15
C ARG A 454 6.77 -46.72 -6.37
N HIS A 455 5.68 -46.08 -6.77
CA HIS A 455 4.58 -46.81 -7.39
C HIS A 455 4.96 -47.08 -8.84
N THR A 456 5.37 -48.32 -9.14
CA THR A 456 5.46 -48.79 -10.52
C THR A 456 4.04 -49.08 -11.00
N VAL A 457 3.54 -48.23 -11.88
CA VAL A 457 2.29 -48.50 -12.61
C VAL A 457 2.61 -49.55 -13.66
N ASN A 458 1.87 -50.65 -13.65
CA ASN A 458 1.95 -51.64 -14.72
C ASN A 458 1.14 -51.13 -15.91
N TYR A 459 1.80 -50.93 -17.06
CA TYR A 459 1.19 -50.46 -18.31
C TYR A 459 0.94 -51.60 -19.32
N SER A 460 1.04 -52.87 -18.88
CA SER A 460 0.83 -54.05 -19.74
C SER A 460 -0.59 -54.10 -20.36
N ASP A 461 -1.53 -53.37 -19.79
CA ASP A 461 -2.90 -53.21 -20.29
C ASP A 461 -3.04 -52.23 -21.45
N ILE A 462 -2.03 -51.39 -21.70
CA ILE A 462 -1.99 -50.38 -22.76
C ILE A 462 -0.94 -50.72 -23.83
N LEU A 463 0.14 -51.39 -23.42
CA LEU A 463 1.16 -51.89 -24.33
C LEU A 463 0.70 -53.23 -24.92
N ILE A 464 -0.04 -53.17 -26.02
CA ILE A 464 -0.31 -54.34 -26.85
C ILE A 464 1.00 -54.63 -27.60
N ASP A 465 1.60 -55.79 -27.34
CA ASP A 465 2.73 -56.28 -28.12
C ASP A 465 2.32 -56.44 -29.59
N GLU A 466 3.03 -55.78 -30.51
CA GLU A 466 2.96 -56.07 -31.95
C GLU A 466 3.75 -57.33 -32.31
#